data_AF-A0A7C3LW73-F1
#
_entry.id   AF-A0A7C3LW73-F1
#
_cell.length_a   1.000
_cell.length_b   1.000
_cell.length_c   1.000
_cell.angle_alpha   90.00
_cell.angle_beta   90.00
_cell.angle_gamma   90.00
#
_symmetry.space_group_name_H-M   'P 1'
#
loop_
_entity.id
_entity.type
_entity.pdbx_description
1 polymer ?
#
loop_
_entity_poly.entity_id
_entity_poly.type
_entity_poly.pdbx_seq_one_letter_code
_entity_poly.pdbx_strand_id
1 'polypeptide(L)'
;MLDQEGTISFAAQIMAMIDEFLTDYEQRKGPLRNDLERGLVISYALGIMRCEVEAIWDALGQSPIFGALHPRAVFEDCAEKDEALLAAQRAYMLTELRKRGWIPFEKP
;
A
#
# COMPACT_ATOMS: atom_id res chain seq x y z
N MET A 1 1.68 -7.40 7.93
CA MET A 1 1.80 -8.61 8.76
C MET A 1 3.21 -9.13 8.68
N LEU A 2 3.67 -9.77 9.76
CA LEU A 2 4.92 -10.51 9.79
C LEU A 2 4.66 -11.90 9.20
N ASP A 3 5.37 -12.28 8.14
CA ASP A 3 5.28 -13.64 7.61
C ASP A 3 6.19 -14.61 8.39
N GLN A 4 6.16 -15.89 7.99
CA GLN A 4 6.91 -16.95 8.66
C GLN A 4 8.43 -16.81 8.51
N GLU A 5 8.88 -16.01 7.55
CA GLU A 5 10.29 -15.71 7.29
C GLU A 5 10.74 -14.44 8.03
N GLY A 6 9.84 -13.80 8.79
CA GLY A 6 10.11 -12.57 9.52
C GLY A 6 10.05 -11.31 8.64
N THR A 7 9.55 -11.43 7.40
CA THR A 7 9.38 -10.29 6.50
C THR A 7 8.09 -9.56 6.84
N ILE A 8 8.18 -8.23 6.91
CA ILE A 8 7.02 -7.37 7.15
C ILE A 8 6.43 -6.95 5.80
N SER A 9 5.18 -7.36 5.52
CA SER A 9 4.44 -6.90 4.34
C SER A 9 2.98 -6.62 4.70
N PHE A 10 2.48 -5.44 4.32
CA PHE A 10 1.08 -5.02 4.53
C PHE A 10 0.25 -5.04 3.26
N ALA A 11 0.81 -5.51 2.13
CA ALA A 11 0.18 -5.41 0.83
C ALA A 11 -1.21 -6.06 0.78
N ALA A 12 -1.38 -7.26 1.36
CA ALA A 12 -2.67 -7.94 1.37
C ALA A 12 -3.74 -7.18 2.18
N GLN A 13 -3.36 -6.58 3.30
CA GLN A 13 -4.27 -5.79 4.14
C GLN A 13 -4.66 -4.48 3.47
N ILE A 14 -3.71 -3.81 2.82
CA ILE A 14 -3.99 -2.60 2.04
C ILE A 14 -4.97 -2.93 0.92
N MET A 15 -4.75 -4.02 0.18
CA MET A 15 -5.66 -4.40 -0.89
C MET A 15 -7.06 -4.77 -0.38
N ALA A 16 -7.15 -5.51 0.73
CA ALA A 16 -8.44 -5.84 1.34
C ALA A 16 -9.19 -4.58 1.80
N MET A 17 -8.50 -3.61 2.40
CA MET A 17 -9.08 -2.34 2.81
C MET A 17 -9.63 -1.53 1.62
N ILE A 18 -8.96 -1.58 0.47
CA ILE A 18 -9.47 -0.96 -0.76
C ILE A 18 -10.70 -1.71 -1.30
N ASP A 19 -10.69 -3.04 -1.27
CA ASP A 19 -11.86 -3.83 -1.70
C ASP A 19 -13.09 -3.54 -0.82
N GLU A 20 -12.89 -3.40 0.49
CA GLU A 20 -13.92 -2.94 1.45
C GLU A 20 -14.39 -1.51 1.13
N PHE A 21 -13.45 -0.58 0.93
CA PHE A 21 -13.76 0.81 0.55
C PHE A 21 -14.58 0.89 -0.73
N LEU A 22 -14.24 0.10 -1.76
CA LEU A 22 -15.00 0.08 -3.02
C LEU A 22 -16.42 -0.42 -2.82
N THR A 23 -16.59 -1.46 -2.00
CA THR A 23 -17.90 -2.00 -1.64
C THR A 23 -18.76 -0.91 -0.98
N ASP A 24 -18.20 -0.20 0.00
CA ASP A 24 -18.87 0.91 0.68
C ASP A 24 -19.16 2.09 -0.25
N TYR A 25 -18.24 2.40 -1.16
CA TYR A 25 -18.40 3.46 -2.14
C TYR A 25 -19.57 3.16 -3.08
N GLU A 26 -19.61 1.96 -3.65
CA GLU A 26 -20.67 1.54 -4.59
C GLU A 26 -22.04 1.46 -3.91
N GLN A 27 -22.09 1.02 -2.65
CA GLN A 27 -23.33 1.05 -1.86
C GLN A 27 -23.89 2.47 -1.68
N ARG A 28 -23.02 3.48 -1.54
CA ARG A 28 -23.42 4.87 -1.27
C ARG A 28 -23.61 5.71 -2.53
N LYS A 29 -22.88 5.40 -3.61
CA LYS A 29 -22.81 6.22 -4.84
C LYS A 29 -23.39 5.51 -6.07
N GLY A 30 -23.73 4.23 -5.95
CA GLY A 30 -24.11 3.39 -7.06
C GLY A 30 -22.89 2.69 -7.68
N PRO A 31 -23.13 1.71 -8.58
CA PRO A 31 -22.07 0.92 -9.18
C PRO A 31 -21.12 1.78 -10.04
N LEU A 32 -19.86 1.39 -10.06
CA LEU A 32 -18.85 2.00 -10.94
C LEU A 32 -19.15 1.64 -12.40
N ARG A 33 -18.97 2.59 -13.31
CA ARG A 33 -19.41 2.48 -14.72
C ARG A 33 -18.55 1.53 -15.55
N ASN A 34 -17.26 1.43 -15.24
CA ASN A 34 -16.28 0.64 -15.98
C ASN A 34 -14.96 0.51 -15.21
N ASP A 35 -14.06 -0.30 -15.75
CA ASP A 35 -12.73 -0.58 -15.17
C ASP A 35 -11.86 0.68 -15.01
N LEU A 36 -11.99 1.66 -15.92
CA LEU A 36 -11.26 2.92 -15.80
C LEU A 36 -11.70 3.70 -14.56
N GLU A 37 -13.01 3.84 -14.35
CA GLU A 37 -13.54 4.52 -13.17
C GLU A 37 -13.15 3.78 -11.88
N ARG A 38 -13.23 2.45 -11.87
CA ARG A 38 -12.77 1.63 -10.75
C ARG A 38 -11.28 1.87 -10.45
N GLY A 39 -10.43 1.86 -11.47
CA GLY A 39 -9.00 2.13 -11.32
C GLY A 39 -8.70 3.53 -10.78
N LEU A 40 -9.44 4.55 -11.23
CA LEU A 40 -9.31 5.91 -10.72
C LEU A 40 -9.72 6.04 -9.25
N VAL A 41 -10.82 5.40 -8.86
CA VAL A 41 -11.28 5.39 -7.46
C VAL A 41 -10.27 4.66 -6.55
N ILE A 42 -9.75 3.51 -6.99
CA ILE A 42 -8.67 2.79 -6.29
C ILE A 42 -7.44 3.69 -6.15
N SER A 43 -6.99 4.30 -7.24
CA SER A 43 -5.80 5.17 -7.25
C SER A 43 -5.98 6.37 -6.33
N TYR A 44 -7.17 6.95 -6.27
CA TYR A 44 -7.47 8.06 -5.38
C TYR A 44 -7.42 7.63 -3.91
N ALA A 45 -8.06 6.50 -3.57
CA ALA A 45 -8.05 5.98 -2.20
C ALA A 45 -6.62 5.64 -1.72
N LEU A 46 -5.81 5.00 -2.58
CA LEU A 46 -4.39 4.76 -2.29
C LEU A 46 -3.61 6.07 -2.09
N GLY A 47 -3.92 7.10 -2.87
CA GLY A 47 -3.34 8.43 -2.70
C GLY A 47 -3.66 9.05 -1.34
N ILE A 48 -4.92 8.97 -0.90
CA ILE A 48 -5.34 9.43 0.43
C ILE A 48 -4.62 8.65 1.53
N MET A 49 -4.60 7.32 1.45
CA MET A 49 -3.89 6.48 2.43
C MET A 49 -2.41 6.84 2.53
N ARG A 50 -1.75 7.10 1.40
CA ARG A 50 -0.35 7.55 1.38
C ARG A 50 -0.18 8.85 2.15
N CYS A 51 -1.02 9.85 1.88
CA CYS A 51 -0.95 11.14 2.58
C CYS A 51 -1.16 10.98 4.10
N GLU A 52 -2.09 10.11 4.51
CA GLU A 52 -2.34 9.82 5.93
C GLU A 52 -1.14 9.13 6.60
N VAL A 53 -0.53 8.14 5.93
CA VAL A 53 0.68 7.47 6.42
C VAL A 53 1.84 8.46 6.56
N GLU A 54 2.06 9.32 5.55
CA GLU A 54 3.08 10.38 5.61
C GLU A 54 2.84 11.32 6.81
N ALA A 55 1.60 11.77 7.02
CA ALA A 55 1.25 12.63 8.14
C ALA A 55 1.46 11.96 9.51
N ILE A 56 1.12 10.67 9.64
CA ILE A 56 1.38 9.88 10.86
C ILE A 56 2.89 9.82 11.12
N TRP A 57 3.69 9.58 10.09
CA TRP A 57 5.14 9.44 10.24
C TRP A 57 5.79 10.75 10.66
N ASP A 58 5.37 11.87 10.07
CA ASP A 58 5.83 13.21 10.43
C ASP A 58 5.46 13.54 11.89
N ALA A 59 4.24 13.19 12.32
CA ALA A 59 3.82 13.37 13.71
C ALA A 59 4.66 12.51 14.67
N LEU A 60 4.98 11.26 14.31
CA LEU A 60 5.88 10.40 15.07
C LEU A 60 7.29 10.98 15.13
N GLY A 61 7.80 11.54 14.04
CA GLY A 61 9.12 12.18 13.98
C GLY A 61 9.28 13.41 14.89
N GLN A 62 8.17 14.07 15.23
CA GLN A 62 8.15 15.17 16.21
C GLN A 62 8.12 14.67 17.66
N SER A 63 7.95 13.36 17.89
CA SER A 63 7.83 12.81 19.23
C SER A 63 9.17 12.81 19.96
N PRO A 64 9.24 13.34 21.20
CA PRO A 64 10.50 13.43 21.95
C PRO A 64 11.19 12.09 22.23
N ILE A 65 10.47 10.97 22.15
CA ILE A 65 11.00 9.62 22.41
C ILE A 65 12.14 9.28 21.45
N PHE A 66 12.10 9.81 20.22
CA PHE A 66 13.10 9.53 19.21
C PHE A 66 14.33 10.45 19.33
N GLY A 67 14.29 11.46 20.20
CA GLY A 67 15.41 12.38 20.42
C GLY A 67 15.87 13.05 19.13
N ALA A 68 17.11 12.81 18.73
CA ALA A 68 17.68 13.32 17.48
C ALA A 68 17.42 12.42 16.26
N LEU A 69 16.85 11.23 16.46
CA LEU A 69 16.57 10.30 15.37
C LEU A 69 15.22 10.64 14.74
N HIS A 70 15.19 10.77 13.42
CA HIS A 70 13.94 10.82 12.68
C HIS A 70 13.58 9.40 12.22
N PRO A 71 12.47 8.79 12.70
CA PRO A 71 12.14 7.38 12.43
C PRO A 71 12.08 7.04 10.93
N ARG A 72 11.64 7.99 10.11
CA ARG A 72 11.60 7.84 8.66
C ARG A 72 12.99 7.75 8.03
N ALA A 73 13.91 8.61 8.46
CA ALA A 73 15.28 8.60 7.96
C ALA A 73 15.98 7.29 8.34
N VAL A 74 15.74 6.80 9.56
CA VAL A 74 16.26 5.49 10.01
C VAL A 74 15.76 4.35 9.10
N PHE A 75 14.47 4.36 8.73
CA PHE A 75 13.94 3.36 7.80
C PHE A 75 14.58 3.48 6.42
N GLU A 76 14.67 4.69 5.85
CA GLU A 76 15.24 4.93 4.53
C GLU A 76 16.70 4.43 4.46
N ASP A 77 17.51 4.73 5.48
CA ASP A 77 18.90 4.24 5.60
C ASP A 77 19.02 2.71 5.69
N CYS A 78 18.00 2.03 6.22
CA CYS A 78 17.95 0.57 6.32
C CYS A 78 17.41 -0.08 5.03
N ALA A 79 16.39 0.50 4.42
CA ALA A 79 15.68 -0.06 3.28
C ALA A 79 16.43 0.10 1.95
N GLU A 80 17.24 1.16 1.78
CA GLU A 80 18.07 1.37 0.59
C GLU A 80 19.11 0.25 0.36
N LYS A 81 19.37 -0.58 1.37
CA LYS A 81 20.44 -1.59 1.35
C LYS A 81 20.01 -2.98 0.85
N ASP A 82 18.74 -3.19 0.49
CA ASP A 82 18.25 -4.53 0.10
C ASP A 82 17.39 -4.54 -1.18
N GLU A 83 18.06 -4.42 -2.33
CA GLU A 83 17.42 -4.46 -3.65
C GLU A 83 16.70 -5.79 -3.94
N ALA A 84 17.24 -6.91 -3.44
CA ALA A 84 16.66 -8.23 -3.68
C ALA A 84 15.30 -8.38 -2.96
N LEU A 85 15.21 -7.90 -1.72
CA LEU A 85 13.96 -7.82 -0.98
C LEU A 85 12.93 -6.94 -1.70
N LEU A 86 13.35 -5.76 -2.19
CA LEU A 86 12.46 -4.86 -2.94
C LEU A 86 11.93 -5.49 -4.23
N ALA A 87 12.77 -6.25 -4.96
CA ALA A 87 12.35 -6.96 -6.16
C ALA A 87 11.33 -8.07 -5.86
N ALA A 88 11.57 -8.87 -4.81
CA ALA A 88 10.66 -9.92 -4.36
C ALA A 88 9.30 -9.35 -3.93
N GLN A 89 9.31 -8.24 -3.17
CA GLN A 89 8.09 -7.54 -2.75
C GLN A 89 7.29 -7.03 -3.96
N ARG A 90 7.95 -6.46 -4.98
CA ARG A 90 7.28 -6.02 -6.22
C ARG A 90 6.62 -7.19 -6.95
N ALA A 91 7.32 -8.31 -7.12
CA ALA A 91 6.77 -9.49 -7.78
C ALA A 91 5.55 -10.06 -7.05
N TYR A 92 5.60 -10.10 -5.71
CA TYR A 92 4.46 -10.48 -4.87
C TYR A 92 3.28 -9.52 -5.05
N MET A 93 3.51 -8.20 -4.99
CA MET A 93 2.44 -7.21 -5.19
C MET A 93 1.77 -7.34 -6.55
N LEU A 94 2.54 -7.49 -7.63
CA LEU A 94 1.97 -7.69 -8.97
C LEU A 94 1.07 -8.93 -9.03
N THR A 95 1.48 -10.02 -8.37
CA THR A 95 0.67 -11.23 -8.29
C THR A 95 -0.66 -10.99 -7.59
N GLU A 96 -0.63 -10.29 -6.45
CA GLU A 96 -1.82 -10.01 -5.66
C GLU A 96 -2.78 -9.02 -6.33
N LEU A 97 -2.24 -8.02 -7.04
CA LEU A 97 -3.02 -7.08 -7.86
C LEU A 97 -3.74 -7.80 -9.00
N ARG A 98 -3.07 -8.74 -9.66
CA ARG A 98 -3.67 -9.55 -10.75
C ARG A 98 -4.78 -10.46 -10.25
N LYS A 99 -4.58 -11.15 -9.12
CA LYS A 99 -5.62 -12.01 -8.50
C LYS A 99 -6.91 -11.26 -8.21
N ARG A 100 -6.81 -9.98 -7.86
CA ARG A 100 -7.96 -9.11 -7.59
C ARG A 100 -8.55 -8.44 -8.84
N GLY A 101 -7.95 -8.67 -10.00
CA GLY A 101 -8.38 -8.07 -11.26
C GLY A 101 -8.10 -6.57 -11.37
N TRP A 102 -7.23 -6.02 -10.53
CA TRP A 102 -6.89 -4.58 -10.58
C TRP A 102 -5.96 -4.25 -11.75
N ILE A 103 -5.14 -5.21 -12.17
CA ILE A 103 -4.29 -5.11 -13.35
C ILE A 103 -4.42 -6.41 -14.18
N PRO A 104 -4.27 -6.34 -15.51
CA PRO A 104 -4.35 -7.53 -16.35
C PRO A 104 -3.19 -8.49 -16.10
N PHE A 105 -3.42 -9.78 -16.37
CA PHE A 105 -2.32 -10.72 -16.59
C PHE A 105 -1.61 -10.33 -17.89
N GLU A 106 -0.27 -10.31 -17.89
CA GLU A 106 0.47 -10.13 -19.13
C GLU A 106 0.06 -11.22 -20.12
N LYS A 107 -0.23 -10.83 -21.36
CA LYS A 107 -0.38 -11.82 -22.43
C LYS A 107 0.99 -12.50 -22.64
N PRO A 108 1.01 -13.83 -22.86
CA PRO A 108 2.24 -14.55 -23.20
C PRO A 108 2.88 -14.01 -24.48
#